data_AF-A0AAE9HRF0-F1
#
_entry.id   AF-A0AAE9HRF0-F1
#
_cell.length_a   1.000
_cell.length_b   1.000
_cell.length_c   1.000
_cell.angle_alpha   90.00
_cell.angle_beta   90.00
_cell.angle_gamma   90.00
#
_symmetry.space_group_name_H-M   'P 1'
#
loop_
_entity.id
_entity.type
_entity.pdbx_description
1 polymer ?
#
loop_
_entity_poly.entity_id
_entity_poly.type
_entity_poly.pdbx_seq_one_letter_code
_entity_poly.pdbx_strand_id
1 'polypeptide(L)'
;MSHEMQSIDDELAALNRREKELLAQKIKECEKILQSHGQEIAELQQRVTELESYRNSAIKADLHNGMTGIAAAKKYNLSPSRISQIKNSDKLN
;
A
#
# COMPACT_ATOMS: atom_id res chain seq x y z
N MET A 1 37.67 9.98 44.67
CA MET A 1 37.59 11.23 43.87
C MET A 1 38.01 11.01 42.42
N SER A 2 39.29 11.05 42.04
CA SER A 2 39.69 10.94 40.60
C SER A 2 39.38 9.58 39.96
N HIS A 3 39.55 8.46 40.68
CA HIS A 3 39.26 7.13 40.15
C HIS A 3 37.75 6.85 40.03
N GLU A 4 36.95 7.35 40.96
CA GLU A 4 35.48 7.21 40.95
C GLU A 4 34.85 8.04 39.82
N MET A 5 35.36 9.25 39.56
CA MET A 5 34.92 10.06 38.41
C MET A 5 35.23 9.36 37.08
N GLN A 6 36.43 8.78 36.95
CA GLN A 6 36.79 8.00 35.76
C GLN A 6 35.88 6.78 35.56
N SER A 7 35.54 6.07 36.64
CA SER A 7 34.62 4.93 36.59
C SER A 7 33.22 5.32 36.12
N ILE A 8 32.72 6.47 36.59
CA ILE A 8 31.41 7.00 36.18
C ILE A 8 31.42 7.39 34.70
N ASP A 9 32.51 8.02 34.22
CA ASP A 9 32.65 8.40 32.81
C ASP A 9 32.70 7.17 31.89
N ASP A 10 33.39 6.10 32.31
CA ASP A 10 33.46 4.85 31.58
C ASP A 10 32.09 4.14 31.51
N GLU A 11 31.34 4.14 32.61
CA GLU A 11 29.96 3.61 32.67
C GLU A 11 29.00 4.40 31.78
N LEU A 12 29.08 5.74 31.81
CA LEU A 12 28.28 6.60 30.93
C LEU A 12 28.62 6.37 29.45
N ALA A 13 29.90 6.19 29.12
CA ALA A 13 30.31 5.85 27.76
C ALA A 13 29.81 4.47 27.32
N ALA A 14 29.81 3.48 28.23
CA ALA A 14 29.25 2.15 27.96
C ALA A 14 27.73 2.19 27.74
N LEU A 15 27.00 2.92 28.59
CA LEU A 15 25.56 3.11 28.46
C LEU A 15 25.19 3.79 27.13
N ASN A 16 25.88 4.88 26.78
CA ASN A 16 25.67 5.58 25.52
C ASN A 16 25.95 4.69 24.29
N ARG A 17 26.98 3.83 24.35
CA ARG A 17 27.25 2.85 23.28
C ARG A 17 26.12 1.84 23.15
N ARG A 18 25.68 1.27 24.27
CA ARG A 18 24.59 0.29 24.29
C ARG A 18 23.28 0.87 23.77
N GLU A 19 22.96 2.10 24.12
CA GLU A 19 21.77 2.79 23.62
C GLU A 19 21.82 2.98 22.09
N LYS A 20 22.98 3.43 21.57
CA LYS A 20 23.19 3.58 20.13
C LYS A 20 23.07 2.25 19.38
N GLU A 21 23.60 1.16 19.94
CA GLU A 21 23.49 -0.18 19.35
C GLU A 21 22.03 -0.66 19.31
N LEU A 22 21.27 -0.47 20.39
CA LEU A 22 19.85 -0.82 20.42
C LEU A 22 19.03 0.01 19.43
N LEU A 23 19.32 1.30 19.29
CA LEU A 23 18.69 2.16 18.30
C LEU A 23 19.01 1.69 16.87
N ALA A 24 20.27 1.36 16.59
CA ALA A 24 20.68 0.85 15.28
C ALA A 24 19.96 -0.48 14.94
N GLN A 25 19.81 -1.38 15.92
CA GLN A 25 19.05 -2.62 15.75
C GLN A 25 17.58 -2.36 15.44
N LYS A 26 16.93 -1.45 16.19
CA LYS A 26 15.53 -1.07 15.94
C LYS A 26 15.34 -0.44 14.56
N ILE A 27 16.25 0.44 14.14
CA ILE A 27 16.20 1.06 12.81
C ILE A 27 16.28 -0.02 11.73
N LYS A 28 17.21 -0.96 11.85
CA LYS A 28 17.37 -2.06 10.89
C LYS A 28 16.14 -2.97 10.81
N GLU A 29 15.46 -3.18 11.93
CA GLU A 29 14.21 -3.95 11.95
C GLU A 29 13.07 -3.19 11.28
N CYS A 30 12.91 -1.89 11.59
CA CYS A 30 11.94 -1.02 10.92
C CYS A 30 12.18 -0.96 9.40
N GLU A 31 13.43 -0.87 8.94
CA GLU A 31 13.77 -0.87 7.51
C GLU A 31 13.29 -2.13 6.80
N LYS A 32 13.49 -3.31 7.41
CA LYS A 32 13.01 -4.58 6.85
C LYS A 32 11.49 -4.65 6.79
N ILE A 33 10.81 -4.19 7.85
CA ILE A 33 9.35 -4.15 7.90
C ILE A 33 8.80 -3.23 6.81
N LEU A 34 9.40 -2.04 6.65
CA LEU A 34 9.00 -1.08 5.62
C LEU A 34 9.19 -1.66 4.21
N GLN A 35 10.28 -2.40 3.96
CA GLN A 35 10.49 -3.09 2.69
C GLN A 35 9.40 -4.16 2.44
N SER A 36 9.08 -4.99 3.44
CA SER A 36 8.00 -5.99 3.34
C SER A 36 6.67 -5.35 3.01
N HIS A 37 6.27 -4.32 3.78
CA HIS A 37 5.02 -3.61 3.54
C HIS A 37 4.99 -2.92 2.17
N GLY A 38 6.12 -2.39 1.71
CA GLY A 38 6.24 -1.82 0.37
C GLY A 38 5.93 -2.83 -0.73
N GLN A 39 6.43 -4.06 -0.59
CA GLN A 39 6.13 -5.16 -1.52
C GLN A 39 4.66 -5.58 -1.44
N GLU A 40 4.12 -5.78 -0.24
CA GLU A 40 2.71 -6.16 -0.04
C GLU A 40 1.75 -5.12 -0.64
N ILE A 41 2.05 -3.83 -0.47
CA ILE A 41 1.27 -2.74 -1.08
C ILE A 41 1.31 -2.84 -2.61
N ALA A 42 2.47 -3.08 -3.21
CA ALA A 42 2.59 -3.22 -4.66
C ALA A 42 1.78 -4.41 -5.20
N GLU A 43 1.84 -5.55 -4.51
CA GLU A 43 1.06 -6.75 -4.86
C GLU A 43 -0.46 -6.49 -4.74
N LEU A 44 -0.90 -5.83 -3.68
CA LEU A 44 -2.29 -5.44 -3.48
C LEU A 44 -2.77 -4.47 -4.56
N GLN A 45 -1.95 -3.48 -4.94
CA GLN A 45 -2.27 -2.52 -6.00
C GLN A 45 -2.44 -3.22 -7.35
N GLN A 46 -1.57 -4.18 -7.67
CA GLN A 46 -1.71 -4.98 -8.88
C GLN A 46 -3.03 -5.77 -8.87
N ARG A 47 -3.31 -6.47 -7.77
CA ARG A 47 -4.51 -7.28 -7.64
C ARG A 47 -5.81 -6.46 -7.68
N VAL A 48 -5.81 -5.27 -7.08
CA VAL A 48 -6.93 -4.32 -7.21
C VAL A 48 -7.14 -3.95 -8.67
N THR A 49 -6.06 -3.59 -9.38
CA THR A 49 -6.12 -3.22 -10.80
C THR A 49 -6.69 -4.35 -11.66
N GLU A 50 -6.28 -5.60 -11.44
CA GLU A 50 -6.79 -6.78 -12.13
C GLU A 50 -8.29 -7.00 -11.87
N LEU A 51 -8.72 -6.90 -10.61
CA LEU A 51 -10.13 -7.03 -10.24
C LEU A 51 -10.98 -5.91 -10.86
N GLU A 52 -10.46 -4.69 -10.93
CA GLU A 52 -11.13 -3.59 -11.60
C GLU A 52 -11.27 -3.83 -13.10
N SER A 53 -10.23 -4.36 -13.75
CA SER A 53 -10.27 -4.74 -15.16
C SER A 53 -11.32 -5.82 -15.44
N TYR A 54 -11.37 -6.85 -14.58
CA TYR A 54 -12.38 -7.90 -14.65
C TYR A 54 -13.81 -7.35 -14.48
N ARG A 55 -14.03 -6.50 -13.47
CA ARG A 55 -15.32 -5.82 -13.25
C ARG A 55 -15.73 -5.01 -14.47
N ASN A 56 -14.82 -4.22 -15.04
CA ASN A 56 -15.09 -3.39 -16.20
C ASN A 56 -15.47 -4.24 -17.43
N SER A 57 -14.78 -5.38 -17.62
CA SER A 57 -15.10 -6.34 -18.69
C SER A 57 -16.49 -6.94 -18.52
N ALA A 58 -16.87 -7.32 -17.29
CA ALA A 58 -18.21 -7.81 -16.99
C ALA A 58 -19.30 -6.74 -17.26
N ILE A 59 -19.05 -5.48 -16.87
CA ILE A 59 -19.95 -4.35 -17.18
C ILE A 59 -20.13 -4.19 -18.68
N LYS A 60 -19.03 -4.23 -19.46
CA LYS A 60 -19.10 -4.13 -20.92
C LYS A 60 -19.91 -5.27 -21.54
N ALA A 61 -19.72 -6.49 -21.07
CA ALA A 61 -20.47 -7.65 -21.54
C ALA A 61 -21.98 -7.52 -21.25
N ASP A 62 -22.35 -7.10 -20.05
CA ASP A 62 -23.75 -6.86 -19.68
C ASP A 62 -24.38 -5.77 -20.56
N LEU A 63 -23.67 -4.66 -20.79
CA LEU A 63 -24.14 -3.59 -21.67
C LEU A 63 -24.28 -4.07 -23.12
N HIS A 64 -23.36 -4.90 -23.60
CA HIS A 64 -23.42 -5.50 -24.93
C HIS A 64 -24.61 -6.44 -25.08
N ASN A 65 -24.94 -7.19 -24.02
CA ASN A 65 -26.11 -8.07 -23.94
C ASN A 65 -27.44 -7.32 -23.72
N GLY A 66 -27.46 -6.00 -23.92
CA GLY A 66 -28.68 -5.19 -23.90
C GLY A 66 -29.05 -4.61 -22.53
N MET A 67 -28.22 -4.76 -21.49
CA MET A 67 -28.43 -4.07 -20.23
C MET A 67 -28.35 -2.55 -20.42
N THR A 68 -29.31 -1.80 -19.89
CA THR A 68 -29.27 -0.34 -19.95
C THR A 68 -28.20 0.21 -19.00
N GLY A 69 -27.62 1.37 -19.33
CA GLY A 69 -26.62 2.02 -18.47
C GLY A 69 -27.13 2.32 -17.06
N ILE A 70 -28.43 2.62 -16.90
CA ILE A 70 -29.08 2.85 -15.61
C ILE A 70 -29.16 1.56 -14.80
N ALA A 71 -29.54 0.44 -15.43
CA ALA A 71 -29.57 -0.86 -14.78
C ALA A 71 -28.17 -1.33 -14.36
N ALA A 72 -27.17 -1.13 -15.22
CA ALA A 72 -25.77 -1.42 -14.90
C ALA A 72 -25.26 -0.55 -13.74
N ALA A 73 -25.55 0.75 -13.73
CA ALA A 73 -25.19 1.66 -12.63
C ALA A 73 -25.72 1.15 -11.28
N LYS A 74 -26.99 0.71 -11.26
CA LYS A 74 -27.61 0.11 -10.07
C LYS A 74 -26.99 -1.24 -9.69
N LYS A 75 -26.78 -2.15 -10.65
CA LYS A 75 -26.23 -3.50 -10.41
C LYS A 75 -24.81 -3.45 -9.84
N TYR A 76 -23.98 -2.58 -10.39
CA TYR A 76 -22.56 -2.48 -10.03
C TYR A 76 -22.26 -1.40 -8.98
N ASN A 77 -23.28 -0.71 -8.48
CA ASN A 77 -23.16 0.40 -7.54
C ASN A 77 -22.16 1.48 -8.00
N LEU A 78 -22.31 1.91 -9.26
CA LEU A 78 -21.48 2.93 -9.89
C LEU A 78 -22.34 4.08 -10.41
N SER A 79 -21.75 5.26 -10.53
CA SER A 79 -22.45 6.38 -11.15
C SER A 79 -22.71 6.11 -12.64
N PRO A 80 -23.80 6.65 -13.22
CA PRO A 80 -24.05 6.56 -14.66
C PRO A 80 -22.86 7.08 -15.49
N SER A 81 -22.19 8.14 -15.01
CA SER A 81 -20.97 8.68 -15.64
C SER A 81 -19.85 7.65 -15.69
N ARG A 82 -19.61 6.90 -14.60
CA ARG A 82 -18.58 5.85 -14.57
C ARG A 82 -18.91 4.70 -15.52
N ILE A 83 -20.19 4.29 -15.59
CA ILE A 83 -20.65 3.30 -16.57
C ILE A 83 -20.38 3.78 -18.00
N SER A 84 -20.64 5.06 -18.30
CA SER A 84 -20.35 5.65 -19.62
C SER A 84 -18.85 5.66 -19.94
N GLN A 85 -17.99 5.99 -18.98
CA GLN A 85 -16.54 5.90 -19.15
C GLN A 85 -16.09 4.48 -19.45
N ILE A 86 -16.58 3.49 -18.68
CA ILE A 86 -16.24 2.08 -18.88
C ILE A 86 -16.70 1.62 -20.27
N LYS A 87 -17.91 1.97 -20.69
CA LYS A 87 -18.45 1.65 -22.02
C LYS A 87 -17.59 2.20 -23.16
N ASN A 88 -16.98 3.37 -23.00
CA ASN A 88 -16.22 4.05 -24.04
C ASN A 88 -14.70 3.93 -23.87
N SER A 89 -14.22 3.18 -22.88
CA SER A 89 -12.79 3.08 -22.55
C SER A 89 -11.90 2.55 -23.68
N ASP A 90 -12.46 1.77 -24.62
CA ASP A 90 -11.70 1.22 -25.76
C ASP A 90 -11.66 2.16 -26.98
N LYS A 91 -12.46 3.25 -26.97
CA LYS A 91 -12.58 4.19 -28.11
C LYS A 91 -11.64 5.40 -28.03
N LEU A 92 -10.87 5.50 -26.94
CA LEU A 92 -9.96 6.61 -26.67
C LEU A 92 -8.49 6.27 -27.00
N ASN A 93 -8.25 5.13 -27.65
CA ASN A 93 -6.95 4.73 -28.20
C ASN A 93 -6.99 4.74 -29.72
#